data_AF-A0A0N4Y3N7-F1
#
_entry.id   AF-A0A0N4Y3N7-F1
#
_cell.length_a   1.000
_cell.length_b   1.000
_cell.length_c   1.000
_cell.angle_alpha   90.00
_cell.angle_beta   90.00
_cell.angle_gamma   90.00
#
_symmetry.space_group_name_H-M   'P 1'
#
loop_
_entity.id
_entity.type
_entity.pdbx_description
1 polymer ?
#
loop_
_entity_poly.entity_id
_entity_poly.type
_entity_poly.pdbx_seq_one_letter_code
_entity_poly.pdbx_strand_id
1 'polypeptide(L)'
;MCESRWNLSFDWTVLQNIWTPNTCFVNSKKAQIHSSPFRNVFLMVFPNGSIWSNWRIKSTGPCKMDLSKFPMDTIECILTFESFNYNREEVHMVWSDSPLIQFKDIELPDFTMVNYTTSDNLTVQSSLPEFISGYIPTYMTIFISWIPFYLGPKAIPARTMIGVNALLAMTFQFGNIIRNLPRVSYIKAIDVWMLSGISFVFASLVELATIGYMTRNEGRPTAKTSLGGGRR
;
A
#
# COMPACT_ATOMS: atom_id res chain seq x y z
N MET A 1 45.06 -19.87 31.56
CA MET A 1 45.58 -19.63 30.20
C MET A 1 44.78 -18.46 29.62
N CYS A 2 45.20 -17.21 29.87
CA CYS A 2 44.57 -16.05 29.24
C CYS A 2 45.32 -15.80 27.93
N GLU A 3 44.77 -16.25 26.81
CA GLU A 3 45.23 -15.78 25.50
C GLU A 3 44.90 -14.30 25.40
N SER A 4 45.92 -13.45 25.47
CA SER A 4 45.85 -12.03 25.15
C SER A 4 45.46 -11.89 23.68
N ARG A 5 44.16 -11.82 23.40
CA ARG A 5 43.68 -11.38 22.09
C ARG A 5 44.01 -9.90 21.99
N TRP A 6 45.03 -9.57 21.21
CA TRP A 6 45.55 -8.22 20.96
C TRP A 6 44.57 -7.31 20.20
N ASN A 7 43.26 -7.49 20.37
CA ASN A 7 42.22 -6.71 19.71
C ASN A 7 41.79 -5.58 20.65
N LEU A 8 42.02 -4.34 20.25
CA LEU A 8 41.65 -3.17 21.03
C LEU A 8 40.28 -2.67 20.59
N SER A 9 39.31 -2.71 21.51
CA SER A 9 37.99 -2.12 21.30
C SER A 9 37.98 -0.68 21.82
N PHE A 10 37.48 0.25 21.01
CA PHE A 10 37.43 1.67 21.34
C PHE A 10 36.00 2.22 21.30
N ASP A 11 35.81 3.35 21.98
CA ASP A 11 34.59 4.14 21.92
C ASP A 11 34.52 4.99 20.63
N TRP A 12 33.33 5.50 20.31
CA TRP A 12 33.07 6.30 19.10
C TRP A 12 33.91 7.60 19.02
N THR A 13 34.40 8.11 20.15
CA THR A 13 35.26 9.30 20.22
C THR A 13 36.60 9.12 19.49
N VAL A 14 37.22 7.94 19.61
CA VAL A 14 38.50 7.63 18.94
C VAL A 14 38.31 7.52 17.43
N LEU A 15 37.14 7.09 16.99
CA LEU A 15 36.80 6.98 15.57
C LEU A 15 36.87 8.34 14.85
N GLN A 16 36.63 9.46 15.55
CA GLN A 16 36.75 10.80 14.97
C GLN A 16 38.18 11.17 14.60
N ASN A 17 39.18 10.53 15.22
CA ASN A 17 40.60 10.75 14.96
C ASN A 17 41.18 9.75 13.95
N ILE A 18 40.37 8.80 13.48
CA ILE A 18 40.79 7.76 12.54
C ILE A 18 40.13 8.03 11.20
N TRP A 19 40.91 7.95 10.12
CA TRP A 19 40.36 8.05 8.78
C TRP A 19 39.40 6.89 8.51
N THR A 20 38.19 7.21 8.08
CA THR A 20 37.20 6.26 7.58
C THR A 20 36.64 6.78 6.26
N PRO A 21 36.29 5.90 5.31
CA PRO A 21 35.64 6.35 4.09
C PRO A 21 34.27 6.95 4.46
N ASN A 22 33.96 8.14 3.92
CA ASN A 22 32.70 8.83 4.16
C ASN A 22 31.56 8.12 3.40
N THR A 23 31.12 6.97 3.90
CA THR A 23 30.12 6.12 3.25
C THR A 23 28.70 6.53 3.65
N CYS A 24 27.78 6.57 2.70
CA CYS A 24 26.39 6.90 2.96
C CYS A 24 25.43 6.12 2.04
N PHE A 25 24.15 6.11 2.41
CA PHE A 25 23.08 5.66 1.53
C PHE A 25 22.67 6.82 0.62
N VAL A 26 23.25 6.87 -0.58
CA VAL A 26 23.14 8.05 -1.49
C VAL A 26 21.71 8.36 -1.90
N ASN A 27 20.86 7.33 -2.02
CA ASN A 27 19.47 7.48 -2.41
C ASN A 27 18.52 7.64 -1.22
N SER A 28 19.02 7.58 0.02
CA SER A 28 18.17 7.68 1.22
C SER A 28 17.56 9.08 1.37
N LYS A 29 16.26 9.12 1.72
CA LYS A 29 15.57 10.38 2.05
C LYS A 29 15.94 10.87 3.45
N LYS A 30 16.18 9.93 4.36
CA LYS A 30 16.56 10.21 5.75
C LYS A 30 17.42 9.07 6.27
N ALA A 31 18.58 9.40 6.80
CA ALA A 31 19.45 8.45 7.48
C ALA A 31 19.80 9.01 8.86
N GLN A 32 19.66 8.17 9.90
CA GLN A 32 19.97 8.54 11.27
C GLN A 32 20.73 7.41 11.95
N ILE A 33 21.87 7.75 12.55
CA ILE A 33 22.63 6.83 13.39
C ILE A 33 21.88 6.70 14.72
N HIS A 34 21.72 5.47 15.20
CA HIS A 34 21.04 5.22 16.46
C HIS A 34 21.83 5.81 17.63
N SER A 35 21.19 6.70 18.39
CA SER A 35 21.77 7.40 19.53
C SER A 35 20.91 7.21 20.77
N SER A 36 20.99 6.03 21.40
CA SER A 36 20.36 5.75 22.68
C SER A 36 20.91 4.44 23.25
N PRO A 37 21.51 4.42 24.45
CA PRO A 37 21.85 5.57 25.32
C PRO A 37 23.03 6.41 24.83
N PHE A 38 23.92 5.83 24.01
CA PHE A 38 25.03 6.51 23.32
C PHE A 38 24.95 6.23 21.82
N ARG A 39 25.83 6.84 21.02
CA ARG A 39 25.92 6.52 19.58
C ARG A 39 26.37 5.06 19.44
N ASN A 40 25.55 4.24 18.81
CA ASN A 40 25.82 2.82 18.62
C ASN A 40 26.79 2.62 17.45
N VAL A 41 28.06 2.95 17.72
CA VAL A 41 29.19 2.77 16.82
C VAL A 41 30.24 1.98 17.57
N PHE A 42 30.61 0.83 17.02
CA PHE A 42 31.63 -0.05 17.58
C PHE A 42 32.87 0.00 16.70
N LEU A 43 34.04 0.16 17.34
CA LEU A 43 35.34 0.20 16.68
C LEU A 43 36.27 -0.85 17.32
N MET A 44 36.86 -1.69 16.49
CA MET A 44 37.91 -2.62 16.90
C MET A 44 39.13 -2.48 15.98
N VAL A 45 40.31 -2.35 16.57
CA VAL A 45 41.58 -2.31 15.86
C VAL A 45 42.30 -3.63 16.09
N PHE A 46 42.71 -4.27 14.99
CA PHE A 46 43.46 -5.51 14.99
C PHE A 46 44.97 -5.26 14.98
N PRO A 47 45.79 -6.21 15.47
CA PRO A 47 47.26 -6.08 15.51
C PRO A 47 47.91 -5.91 14.13
N ASN A 48 47.26 -6.41 13.09
CA ASN A 48 47.71 -6.30 11.70
C ASN A 48 47.41 -4.91 11.08
N GLY A 49 46.86 -3.97 11.86
CA GLY A 49 46.46 -2.64 11.40
C GLY A 49 45.08 -2.59 10.72
N SER A 50 44.36 -3.71 10.62
CA SER A 50 42.98 -3.71 10.10
C SER A 50 42.02 -3.10 11.11
N ILE A 51 41.01 -2.40 10.61
CA ILE A 51 40.02 -1.70 11.43
C ILE A 51 38.64 -2.28 11.11
N TRP A 52 37.93 -2.70 12.16
CA TRP A 52 36.52 -3.07 12.09
C TRP A 52 35.68 -1.93 12.64
N SER A 53 34.75 -1.43 11.82
CA SER A 53 33.77 -0.43 12.24
C SER A 53 32.36 -0.96 12.02
N ASN A 54 31.52 -0.93 13.05
CA ASN A 54 30.12 -1.35 12.98
C ASN A 54 29.20 -0.20 13.41
N TRP A 55 28.18 0.07 12.60
CA TRP A 55 27.27 1.19 12.79
C TRP A 55 25.83 0.69 12.80
N ARG A 56 25.05 1.12 13.79
CA ARG A 56 23.60 0.90 13.79
C ARG A 56 22.89 2.10 13.17
N ILE A 57 22.46 1.95 11.92
CA ILE A 57 21.84 3.04 11.14
C ILE A 57 20.37 2.71 10.88
N LYS A 58 19.50 3.70 11.10
CA LYS A 58 18.12 3.72 10.60
C LYS A 58 18.11 4.52 9.30
N SER A 59 17.92 3.84 8.18
CA SER A 59 17.85 4.45 6.85
C SER A 59 16.43 4.35 6.28
N THR A 60 15.96 5.40 5.63
CA THR A 60 14.70 5.45 4.90
C THR A 60 15.00 5.67 3.43
N GLY A 61 14.87 4.60 2.64
CA GLY A 61 15.12 4.58 1.20
C GLY A 61 13.92 4.99 0.35
N PRO A 62 14.15 5.23 -0.95
CA PRO A 62 13.10 5.33 -1.94
C PRO A 62 12.65 3.92 -2.38
N CYS A 63 11.36 3.76 -2.60
CA CYS A 63 10.80 2.56 -3.23
C CYS A 63 9.99 2.98 -4.44
N LYS A 64 10.17 2.25 -5.55
CA LYS A 64 9.38 2.45 -6.76
C LYS A 64 8.14 1.59 -6.63
N MET A 65 7.01 2.23 -6.35
CA MET A 65 5.72 1.57 -6.19
C MET A 65 4.95 1.65 -7.51
N ASP A 66 4.73 0.51 -8.15
CA ASP A 66 3.74 0.37 -9.22
C ASP A 66 2.49 -0.28 -8.61
N LEU A 67 1.40 0.49 -8.56
CA LEU A 67 0.12 0.10 -7.96
C LEU A 67 -0.92 -0.30 -9.00
N SER A 68 -0.49 -0.56 -10.24
CA SER A 68 -1.39 -0.91 -11.34
C SER A 68 -2.19 -2.18 -11.06
N LYS A 69 -1.58 -3.16 -10.38
CA LYS A 69 -2.21 -4.43 -9.99
C LYS A 69 -2.68 -4.44 -8.54
N PHE A 70 -2.83 -3.26 -7.92
CA PHE A 70 -3.21 -3.15 -6.52
C PHE A 70 -4.47 -3.93 -6.23
N PRO A 71 -4.48 -4.76 -5.17
CA PRO A 71 -3.49 -4.93 -4.10
C PRO A 71 -2.44 -6.04 -4.35
N MET A 72 -2.50 -6.75 -5.46
CA MET A 72 -1.59 -7.87 -5.81
C MET A 72 -0.23 -7.39 -6.36
N ASP A 73 0.30 -6.29 -5.82
CA ASP A 73 1.51 -5.65 -6.36
C ASP A 73 2.80 -6.20 -5.74
N THR A 74 3.89 -6.01 -6.47
CA THR A 74 5.26 -6.22 -5.96
C THR A 74 5.96 -4.87 -5.91
N ILE A 75 6.55 -4.54 -4.76
CA ILE A 75 7.24 -3.27 -4.55
C ILE A 75 8.74 -3.51 -4.55
N GLU A 76 9.45 -2.76 -5.38
CA GLU A 76 10.90 -2.82 -5.43
C GLU A 76 11.49 -1.60 -4.72
N CYS A 77 12.34 -1.87 -3.73
CA CYS A 77 13.07 -0.87 -2.98
C CYS A 77 14.56 -1.05 -3.28
N ILE A 78 15.26 0.03 -3.56
CA ILE A 78 16.70 -0.03 -3.83
C ILE A 78 17.39 0.85 -2.79
N LEU A 79 18.47 0.35 -2.22
CA LEU A 79 19.32 1.10 -1.30
C LEU A 79 20.76 1.00 -1.79
N THR A 80 21.31 2.14 -2.20
CA THR A 80 22.66 2.21 -2.77
C THR A 80 23.61 2.73 -1.71
N PHE A 81 24.64 1.95 -1.37
CA PHE A 81 25.64 2.28 -0.35
C PHE A 81 26.98 2.56 -1.02
N GLU A 82 27.46 3.80 -0.92
CA GLU A 82 28.65 4.27 -1.64
C GLU A 82 29.46 5.25 -0.78
N SER A 83 30.70 5.49 -1.19
CA SER A 83 31.53 6.58 -0.68
C SER A 83 31.09 7.92 -1.27
N PHE A 84 30.76 8.88 -0.41
CA PHE A 84 30.27 10.19 -0.83
C PHE A 84 31.36 11.08 -1.45
N ASN A 85 32.60 10.95 -0.98
CA ASN A 85 33.70 11.85 -1.34
C ASN A 85 34.79 11.23 -2.23
N TYR A 86 34.77 9.91 -2.44
CA TYR A 86 35.87 9.20 -3.06
C TYR A 86 35.38 8.40 -4.26
N ASN A 87 36.18 8.38 -5.31
CA ASN A 87 35.91 7.58 -6.50
C ASN A 87 36.35 6.13 -6.31
N ARG A 88 35.92 5.25 -7.22
CA ARG A 88 36.25 3.81 -7.20
C ARG A 88 37.77 3.53 -7.27
N GLU A 89 38.54 4.43 -7.86
CA GLU A 89 40.01 4.32 -7.92
C GLU A 89 40.70 4.60 -6.58
N GLU A 90 40.06 5.38 -5.69
CA GLU A 90 40.60 5.74 -4.38
C GLU A 90 40.08 4.79 -3.30
N VAL A 91 38.77 4.49 -3.32
CA VAL A 91 38.11 3.63 -2.35
C VAL A 91 37.27 2.59 -3.09
N HIS A 92 37.73 1.34 -3.03
CA HIS A 92 37.01 0.20 -3.59
C HIS A 92 36.24 -0.53 -2.48
N MET A 93 34.91 -0.43 -2.52
CA MET A 93 34.02 -1.09 -1.56
C MET A 93 33.64 -2.49 -2.09
N VAL A 94 33.81 -3.51 -1.24
CA VAL A 94 33.52 -4.91 -1.59
C VAL A 94 32.61 -5.52 -0.53
N TRP A 95 31.59 -6.22 -0.98
CA TRP A 95 30.71 -7.01 -0.13
C TRP A 95 31.46 -8.23 0.43
N SER A 96 31.22 -8.54 1.70
CA SER A 96 31.66 -9.82 2.28
C SER A 96 30.92 -11.00 1.63
N ASP A 97 31.44 -12.22 1.76
CA ASP A 97 30.83 -13.46 1.22
C ASP A 97 29.37 -13.64 1.67
N SER A 98 29.03 -13.14 2.86
CA SER A 98 27.67 -13.06 3.38
C SER A 98 27.35 -11.60 3.74
N PRO A 99 26.92 -10.78 2.77
CA PRO A 99 26.82 -9.34 2.98
C PRO A 99 25.53 -8.93 3.70
N LEU A 100 24.51 -9.79 3.67
CA LEU A 100 23.24 -9.58 4.34
C LEU A 100 22.97 -10.74 5.28
N ILE A 101 22.83 -10.43 6.57
CA ILE A 101 22.48 -11.38 7.62
C ILE A 101 21.23 -10.85 8.29
N GLN A 102 20.17 -11.65 8.27
CA GLN A 102 18.90 -11.30 8.92
C GLN A 102 18.92 -11.80 10.37
N PHE A 103 18.88 -10.88 11.33
CA PHE A 103 18.91 -11.21 12.77
C PHE A 103 17.56 -11.69 13.32
N LYS A 104 16.45 -11.35 12.65
CA LYS A 104 15.08 -11.75 13.00
C LYS A 104 14.18 -11.68 11.77
N ASP A 105 13.13 -12.49 11.72
CA ASP A 105 12.02 -12.32 10.78
C ASP A 105 11.50 -10.88 10.84
N ILE A 106 11.60 -10.17 9.71
CA ILE A 106 11.12 -8.80 9.60
C ILE A 106 9.63 -8.89 9.37
N GLU A 107 8.86 -8.72 10.44
CA GLU A 107 7.41 -8.57 10.36
C GLU A 107 7.10 -7.12 9.99
N LEU A 108 6.68 -6.89 8.75
CA LEU A 108 5.97 -5.65 8.40
C LEU A 108 4.46 -5.95 8.45
N PRO A 109 3.63 -5.02 8.97
CA PRO A 109 2.20 -5.24 9.11
C PRO A 109 1.50 -5.47 7.76
N ASP A 110 1.89 -4.73 6.72
CA ASP A 110 1.21 -4.74 5.41
C ASP A 110 2.04 -5.41 4.29
N PHE A 111 3.28 -5.81 4.59
CA PHE A 111 4.23 -6.31 3.61
C PHE A 111 4.99 -7.51 4.15
N THR A 112 5.40 -8.39 3.25
CA THR A 112 6.38 -9.42 3.56
C THR A 112 7.61 -9.17 2.71
N MET A 113 8.77 -9.61 3.17
CA MET A 113 9.98 -9.58 2.37
C MET A 113 10.09 -10.94 1.68
N VAL A 114 10.05 -10.98 0.35
CA VAL A 114 10.15 -12.25 -0.39
C VAL A 114 11.56 -12.51 -0.89
N ASN A 115 12.25 -11.48 -1.40
CA ASN A 115 13.61 -11.67 -1.90
C ASN A 115 14.47 -10.42 -1.71
N TYR A 116 15.74 -10.62 -1.44
CA TYR A 116 16.74 -9.56 -1.32
C TYR A 116 17.96 -9.95 -2.13
N THR A 117 18.48 -9.01 -2.91
CA THR A 117 19.74 -9.20 -3.63
C THR A 117 20.68 -8.06 -3.30
N THR A 118 21.97 -8.38 -3.17
CA THR A 118 23.02 -7.40 -2.84
C THR A 118 23.63 -6.76 -4.07
N SER A 119 23.30 -7.28 -5.25
CA SER A 119 23.87 -6.85 -6.52
C SER A 119 23.14 -5.70 -7.17
N ASP A 120 21.86 -5.42 -6.85
CA ASP A 120 21.19 -4.15 -7.20
C ASP A 120 19.76 -3.99 -6.63
N ASN A 121 19.02 -5.05 -6.26
CA ASN A 121 17.59 -4.91 -5.96
C ASN A 121 17.13 -5.62 -4.66
N LEU A 122 16.51 -4.86 -3.74
CA LEU A 122 15.73 -5.43 -2.64
C LEU A 122 14.25 -5.49 -3.09
N THR A 123 13.79 -6.69 -3.45
CA THR A 123 12.40 -6.91 -3.88
C THR A 123 11.52 -7.23 -2.68
N VAL A 124 10.86 -6.20 -2.15
CA VAL A 124 9.85 -6.36 -1.10
C VAL A 124 8.52 -6.69 -1.76
N GLN A 125 8.28 -7.96 -2.02
CA GLN A 125 6.98 -8.40 -2.52
C GLN A 125 5.97 -8.44 -1.38
N SER A 126 4.89 -7.68 -1.48
CA SER A 126 3.73 -7.86 -0.61
C SER A 126 3.17 -9.27 -0.83
N SER A 127 3.38 -10.19 0.10
CA SER A 127 2.48 -11.34 0.25
C SER A 127 1.44 -10.95 1.28
N LEU A 128 0.21 -10.78 0.82
CA LEU A 128 -0.95 -10.46 1.62
C LEU A 128 -1.47 -11.72 2.32
N PRO A 129 -1.47 -11.82 3.65
CA PRO A 129 -2.45 -12.64 4.36
C PRO A 129 -3.80 -11.90 4.50
N GLU A 130 -3.90 -10.63 4.09
CA GLU A 130 -5.09 -9.79 4.30
C GLU A 130 -6.01 -9.63 3.09
N PHE A 131 -5.93 -10.50 2.07
CA PHE A 131 -6.92 -10.57 0.98
C PHE A 131 -8.37 -10.64 1.50
N ILE A 132 -8.56 -11.18 2.70
CA ILE A 132 -9.85 -11.42 3.31
C ILE A 132 -10.48 -10.12 3.84
N SER A 133 -9.70 -9.16 4.35
CA SER A 133 -10.25 -8.02 5.11
C SER A 133 -10.78 -6.88 4.23
N GLY A 134 -10.14 -6.62 3.09
CA GLY A 134 -10.54 -5.55 2.16
C GLY A 134 -11.56 -5.97 1.10
N TYR A 135 -11.47 -7.21 0.61
CA TYR A 135 -12.34 -7.70 -0.47
C TYR A 135 -13.72 -8.14 0.01
N ILE A 136 -13.83 -8.77 1.19
CA ILE A 136 -15.13 -9.26 1.70
C ILE A 136 -16.18 -8.14 1.77
N PRO A 137 -15.87 -6.93 2.29
CA PRO A 137 -16.83 -5.82 2.29
C PRO A 137 -17.24 -5.37 0.88
N THR A 138 -16.32 -5.37 -0.10
CA THR A 138 -16.64 -5.04 -1.51
C THR A 138 -17.52 -6.10 -2.18
N TYR A 139 -17.27 -7.39 -1.91
CA TYR A 139 -18.10 -8.47 -2.45
C TYR A 139 -19.49 -8.45 -1.82
N MET A 140 -19.59 -8.27 -0.51
CA MET A 140 -20.88 -8.16 0.19
C MET A 140 -21.73 -6.99 -0.32
N THR A 141 -21.13 -5.83 -0.60
CA THR A 141 -21.84 -4.69 -1.17
C THR A 141 -22.35 -4.94 -2.59
N ILE A 142 -21.59 -5.67 -3.41
CA ILE A 142 -22.06 -6.14 -4.73
C ILE A 142 -23.25 -7.09 -4.56
N PHE A 143 -23.18 -8.08 -3.66
CA PHE A 143 -24.33 -8.97 -3.41
C PHE A 143 -25.57 -8.21 -2.91
N ILE A 144 -25.40 -7.20 -2.05
CA ILE A 144 -26.51 -6.37 -1.57
C ILE A 144 -27.18 -5.59 -2.72
N SER A 145 -26.40 -5.18 -3.74
CA SER A 145 -26.97 -4.51 -4.92
C SER A 145 -27.86 -5.42 -5.78
N TRP A 146 -27.82 -6.74 -5.58
CA TRP A 146 -28.65 -7.71 -6.30
C TRP A 146 -30.00 -7.95 -5.61
N ILE A 147 -30.10 -7.61 -4.32
CA ILE A 147 -31.31 -7.80 -3.50
C ILE A 147 -32.53 -7.05 -4.06
N PRO A 148 -32.43 -5.80 -4.57
CA PRO A 148 -33.57 -5.08 -5.14
C PRO A 148 -34.27 -5.80 -6.32
N PHE A 149 -33.53 -6.60 -7.10
CA PHE A 149 -34.08 -7.40 -8.20
C PHE A 149 -34.91 -8.59 -7.72
N TYR A 150 -34.61 -9.12 -6.53
CA TYR A 150 -35.30 -10.29 -5.95
C TYR A 150 -36.59 -9.94 -5.20
N LEU A 151 -36.73 -8.71 -4.69
CA LEU A 151 -37.98 -8.30 -4.04
C LEU A 151 -39.09 -8.19 -5.08
N GLY A 152 -40.37 -8.34 -4.71
CA GLY A 152 -41.52 -8.14 -5.63
C GLY A 152 -41.83 -6.65 -5.91
N PRO A 153 -42.53 -6.32 -7.02
CA PRO A 153 -42.74 -4.94 -7.48
C PRO A 153 -43.62 -4.06 -6.57
N LYS A 154 -44.25 -4.64 -5.54
CA LYS A 154 -45.19 -3.94 -4.66
C LYS A 154 -44.53 -3.10 -3.56
N ALA A 155 -43.22 -3.23 -3.33
CA ALA A 155 -42.49 -2.52 -2.26
C ALA A 155 -41.44 -1.54 -2.80
N ILE A 156 -41.88 -0.58 -3.64
CA ILE A 156 -41.02 0.47 -4.23
C ILE A 156 -40.19 1.24 -3.17
N PRO A 157 -40.74 1.69 -2.02
CA PRO A 157 -39.97 2.46 -1.03
C PRO A 157 -38.79 1.68 -0.42
N ALA A 158 -38.99 0.38 -0.16
CA ALA A 158 -37.95 -0.47 0.41
C ALA A 158 -36.79 -0.68 -0.57
N ARG A 159 -37.11 -0.87 -1.86
CA ARG A 159 -36.10 -1.04 -2.92
C ARG A 159 -35.24 0.21 -3.11
N THR A 160 -35.85 1.40 -3.14
CA THR A 160 -35.12 2.67 -3.30
C THR A 160 -34.19 2.93 -2.10
N MET A 161 -34.65 2.65 -0.88
CA MET A 161 -33.83 2.84 0.32
C MET A 161 -32.59 1.94 0.32
N ILE A 162 -32.74 0.66 -0.08
CA ILE A 162 -31.63 -0.30 -0.16
C ILE A 162 -30.62 0.13 -1.24
N GLY A 163 -31.09 0.54 -2.43
CA GLY A 163 -30.23 0.97 -3.53
C GLY A 163 -29.43 2.25 -3.23
N VAL A 164 -30.08 3.26 -2.64
CA VAL A 164 -29.40 4.52 -2.25
C VAL A 164 -28.38 4.28 -1.13
N ASN A 165 -28.72 3.47 -0.13
CA ASN A 165 -27.78 3.13 0.94
C ASN A 165 -26.56 2.33 0.43
N ALA A 166 -26.78 1.42 -0.53
CA ALA A 166 -25.70 0.68 -1.19
C ALA A 166 -24.77 1.60 -1.99
N LEU A 167 -25.33 2.59 -2.72
CA LEU A 167 -24.55 3.58 -3.46
C LEU A 167 -23.69 4.44 -2.51
N LEU A 168 -24.28 4.89 -1.41
CA LEU A 168 -23.58 5.67 -0.37
C LEU A 168 -22.44 4.86 0.25
N ALA A 169 -22.69 3.60 0.60
CA ALA A 169 -21.70 2.69 1.17
C ALA A 169 -20.50 2.48 0.21
N MET A 170 -20.74 2.21 -1.08
CA MET A 170 -19.66 2.07 -2.06
C MET A 170 -18.88 3.37 -2.28
N THR A 171 -19.57 4.52 -2.30
CA THR A 171 -18.90 5.82 -2.46
C THR A 171 -17.99 6.12 -1.26
N PHE A 172 -18.44 5.81 -0.04
CA PHE A 172 -17.63 5.94 1.17
C PHE A 172 -16.43 5.00 1.16
N GLN A 173 -16.63 3.74 0.76
CA GLN A 173 -15.56 2.75 0.65
C GLN A 173 -14.48 3.18 -0.36
N PHE A 174 -14.89 3.70 -1.52
CA PHE A 174 -13.97 4.25 -2.52
C PHE A 174 -13.15 5.42 -1.95
N GLY A 175 -13.79 6.32 -1.20
CA GLY A 175 -13.12 7.42 -0.51
C GLY A 175 -12.09 6.96 0.52
N ASN A 176 -12.39 5.91 1.29
CA ASN A 176 -11.45 5.34 2.25
C ASN A 176 -10.25 4.69 1.58
N ILE A 177 -10.46 3.94 0.49
CA ILE A 177 -9.38 3.32 -0.28
C ILE A 177 -8.44 4.40 -0.83
N ILE A 178 -8.97 5.47 -1.45
CA ILE A 178 -8.15 6.57 -1.98
C ILE A 178 -7.37 7.33 -0.90
N ARG A 179 -7.89 7.40 0.33
CA ARG A 179 -7.21 8.09 1.44
C ARG A 179 -6.05 7.28 2.01
N ASN A 180 -6.16 5.95 2.00
CA ASN A 180 -5.14 5.06 2.54
C ASN A 180 -4.03 4.75 1.53
N LEU A 181 -4.30 4.91 0.23
CA LEU A 181 -3.31 4.71 -0.82
C LEU A 181 -2.65 6.03 -1.25
N PRO A 182 -1.37 6.02 -1.65
CA PRO A 182 -0.74 7.18 -2.26
C PRO A 182 -1.48 7.55 -3.56
N ARG A 183 -1.73 8.84 -3.76
CA ARG A 183 -2.43 9.33 -4.94
C ARG A 183 -1.54 9.18 -6.17
N VAL A 184 -1.95 8.29 -7.06
CA VAL A 184 -1.34 8.06 -8.37
C VAL A 184 -2.33 8.43 -9.46
N SER A 185 -1.85 8.93 -10.59
CA SER A 185 -2.68 9.43 -11.71
C SER A 185 -3.11 8.34 -12.70
N TYR A 186 -2.58 7.12 -12.59
CA TYR A 186 -2.93 6.00 -13.46
C TYR A 186 -4.08 5.16 -12.88
N ILE A 187 -4.73 4.40 -13.76
CA ILE A 187 -5.84 3.51 -13.44
C ILE A 187 -5.29 2.31 -12.67
N LYS A 188 -5.86 2.04 -11.48
CA LYS A 188 -5.56 0.85 -10.69
C LYS A 188 -6.64 -0.21 -10.89
N ALA A 189 -6.28 -1.49 -10.74
CA ALA A 189 -7.26 -2.59 -10.82
C ALA A 189 -8.46 -2.40 -9.88
N ILE A 190 -8.21 -1.89 -8.66
CA ILE A 190 -9.28 -1.56 -7.70
C ILE A 190 -10.21 -0.44 -8.17
N ASP A 191 -9.71 0.56 -8.92
CA ASP A 191 -10.54 1.65 -9.42
C ASP A 191 -11.55 1.13 -10.46
N VAL A 192 -11.11 0.22 -11.35
CA VAL A 192 -11.97 -0.43 -12.35
C VAL A 192 -13.06 -1.27 -11.67
N TRP A 193 -12.68 -2.04 -10.64
CA TRP A 193 -13.63 -2.83 -9.86
C TRP A 193 -14.69 -1.95 -9.19
N MET A 194 -14.27 -0.89 -8.50
CA MET A 194 -15.18 0.02 -7.80
C MET A 194 -16.08 0.80 -8.77
N LEU A 195 -15.56 1.27 -9.91
CA LEU A 195 -16.36 1.93 -10.95
C LEU A 195 -17.42 0.99 -11.53
N SER A 196 -17.06 -0.27 -11.78
CA SER A 196 -18.02 -1.27 -12.28
C SER A 196 -19.17 -1.51 -11.30
N GLY A 197 -18.88 -1.57 -9.99
CA GLY A 197 -19.89 -1.70 -8.94
C GLY A 197 -20.81 -0.48 -8.85
N ILE A 198 -20.24 0.74 -8.88
CA ILE A 198 -21.02 1.98 -8.86
C ILE A 198 -21.94 2.07 -10.08
N SER A 199 -21.43 1.75 -11.28
CA SER A 199 -22.24 1.72 -12.51
C SER A 199 -23.38 0.70 -12.42
N PHE A 200 -23.14 -0.46 -11.82
CA PHE A 200 -24.17 -1.49 -11.63
C PHE A 200 -25.28 -1.02 -10.67
N VAL A 201 -24.93 -0.43 -9.53
CA VAL A 201 -25.92 0.14 -8.60
C VAL A 201 -26.70 1.28 -9.24
N PHE A 202 -26.03 2.16 -9.99
CA PHE A 202 -26.73 3.21 -10.72
C PHE A 202 -27.73 2.65 -11.74
N ALA A 203 -27.36 1.62 -12.50
CA ALA A 203 -28.27 0.94 -13.42
C ALA A 203 -29.49 0.33 -12.70
N SER A 204 -29.30 -0.24 -11.50
CA SER A 204 -30.41 -0.74 -10.68
C SER A 204 -31.40 0.37 -10.27
N LEU A 205 -30.91 1.58 -9.94
CA LEU A 205 -31.77 2.71 -9.61
C LEU A 205 -32.55 3.24 -10.83
N VAL A 206 -31.93 3.23 -12.01
CA VAL A 206 -32.59 3.58 -13.29
C VAL A 206 -33.70 2.58 -13.63
N GLU A 207 -33.46 1.29 -13.41
CA GLU A 207 -34.47 0.24 -13.58
C GLU A 207 -35.68 0.49 -12.67
N LEU A 208 -35.44 0.79 -11.39
CA LEU A 208 -36.49 1.11 -10.43
C LEU A 208 -37.29 2.37 -10.82
N ALA A 209 -36.60 3.40 -11.31
CA ALA A 209 -37.26 4.61 -11.81
C ALA A 209 -38.17 4.29 -13.01
N THR A 210 -37.73 3.37 -13.87
CA THR A 210 -38.49 2.92 -15.05
C THR A 210 -39.72 2.11 -14.63
N ILE A 211 -39.57 1.12 -13.73
CA ILE A 211 -40.71 0.37 -13.18
C ILE A 211 -41.72 1.31 -12.50
N GLY A 212 -41.23 2.23 -11.65
CA GLY A 212 -42.10 3.18 -10.96
C GLY A 212 -42.88 4.08 -11.92
N TYR A 213 -42.28 4.47 -13.05
CA TYR A 213 -42.95 5.21 -14.10
C TYR A 213 -44.04 4.37 -14.80
N MET A 214 -43.74 3.11 -15.14
CA MET A 214 -44.71 2.21 -15.78
C MET A 214 -45.91 1.91 -14.87
N THR A 215 -45.68 1.55 -13.60
CA THR A 215 -46.76 1.28 -12.63
C THR A 215 -47.64 2.52 -12.40
N ARG A 216 -47.07 3.73 -12.42
CA ARG A 216 -47.85 4.97 -12.31
C ARG A 216 -48.74 5.21 -13.54
N ASN A 217 -48.28 4.84 -14.74
CA ASN A 217 -49.07 4.97 -15.96
C ASN A 217 -50.22 3.96 -16.03
N GLU A 218 -50.03 2.74 -15.52
CA GLU A 218 -51.10 1.74 -15.40
C GLU A 218 -52.17 2.13 -14.36
N GLY A 219 -51.78 2.88 -13.32
CA GLY A 219 -52.67 3.36 -12.26
C GLY A 219 -53.52 4.58 -12.59
N ARG A 220 -53.40 5.18 -13.78
CA ARG A 220 -54.34 6.23 -14.25
C ARG A 220 -55.55 5.56 -14.90
N PRO A 221 -56.75 5.57 -14.29
CA PRO A 221 -57.95 5.26 -15.05
C PRO A 221 -58.03 6.27 -16.19
N THR A 222 -58.26 5.80 -17.41
CA THR A 222 -58.68 6.64 -18.53
C THR A 222 -59.89 7.47 -18.10
N ALA A 223 -59.64 8.69 -17.62
CA ALA A 223 -60.66 9.72 -17.52
C ALA A 223 -61.04 10.09 -18.96
N LYS A 224 -62.02 9.37 -19.50
CA LYS A 224 -62.78 9.87 -20.65
C LYS A 224 -63.61 11.03 -20.15
N THR A 225 -63.02 12.22 -20.18
CA THR A 225 -63.70 13.49 -19.94
C THR A 225 -64.45 13.91 -21.20
N SER A 226 -65.76 14.11 -21.00
CA SER A 226 -66.72 15.03 -21.64
C SER A 226 -67.04 14.90 -23.13
N LEU A 227 -68.32 14.99 -23.49
CA LEU A 227 -69.03 16.26 -23.73
C LEU A 227 -70.51 16.01 -24.03
N GLY A 228 -71.35 16.92 -23.57
CA GLY A 228 -72.81 16.83 -23.64
C GLY A 228 -73.40 17.03 -25.02
N GLY A 229 -74.68 16.64 -25.13
CA GLY A 229 -75.56 16.98 -26.25
C GLY A 229 -77.00 16.90 -25.77
N GLY A 230 -77.58 18.04 -25.40
CA GLY A 230 -79.02 18.14 -25.17
C GLY A 230 -79.80 18.20 -26.48
N ARG A 231 -80.98 17.59 -26.53
CA ARG A 231 -82.23 18.17 -27.08
C ARG A 231 -83.39 17.17 -27.09
N ARG A 232 -84.53 17.69 -26.63
CA ARG A 232 -85.94 17.29 -26.81
C ARG A 232 -86.44 16.07 -26.05
#